data_AF-A0A3P8JL92-F1
#
_entry.id   AF-A0A3P8JL92-F1
#
_cell.length_a   1.000
_cell.length_b   1.000
_cell.length_c   1.000
_cell.angle_alpha   90.00
_cell.angle_beta   90.00
_cell.angle_gamma   90.00
#
_symmetry.space_group_name_H-M   'P 1'
#
loop_
_entity.id
_entity.type
_entity.pdbx_description
1 polymer ?
#
loop_
_entity_poly.entity_id
_entity_poly.type
_entity_poly.pdbx_seq_one_letter_code
_entity_poly.pdbx_strand_id
1 'polypeptide(L)' 'MNLEELSADDIDADAALFGDGLGLDSIDALELGLAVKNRYGVVLSAESDEMRQHFYSVATLAAFIHAQRT' A
#
# COMPACT_ATOMS: atom_id res chain seq x y z
N MET A 1 7.94 11.63 -8.37
CA MET A 1 7.50 10.36 -7.77
C MET A 1 7.91 9.23 -8.72
N ASN A 2 8.45 8.10 -8.22
CA ASN A 2 8.93 7.01 -9.09
C ASN A 2 7.81 6.27 -9.86
N LEU A 3 6.54 6.59 -9.61
CA LEU A 3 5.37 5.97 -10.23
C LEU A 3 4.75 6.75 -11.40
N GLU A 4 5.30 7.91 -11.77
CA GLU A 4 4.68 8.79 -12.78
C GLU A 4 4.61 8.19 -14.20
N GLU A 5 5.39 7.13 -14.48
CA GLU A 5 5.43 6.45 -15.78
C GLU A 5 4.82 5.03 -15.76
N LEU A 6 4.36 4.55 -14.59
CA LEU A 6 3.74 3.22 -14.44
C LEU A 6 2.22 3.30 -14.62
N SER A 7 1.66 2.48 -15.50
CA SER A 7 0.22 2.25 -15.53
C SER A 7 -0.17 1.19 -14.50
N ALA A 8 -1.45 1.11 -14.15
CA ALA A 8 -1.94 0.08 -13.22
C ALA A 8 -1.67 -1.35 -13.73
N ASP A 9 -1.64 -1.55 -15.05
CA ASP A 9 -1.39 -2.86 -15.67
C ASP A 9 0.10 -3.26 -15.61
N ASP A 10 1.00 -2.30 -15.36
CA ASP A 10 2.44 -2.54 -15.21
C ASP A 10 2.81 -2.89 -13.76
N ILE A 11 1.84 -2.82 -12.83
CA ILE A 11 2.05 -3.12 -11.41
C ILE A 11 1.77 -4.61 -11.16
N ASP A 12 2.82 -5.34 -10.78
CA ASP A 12 2.64 -6.67 -10.17
C ASP A 12 1.98 -6.50 -8.79
N ALA A 13 0.73 -6.95 -8.68
CA ALA A 13 -0.08 -6.78 -7.47
C ALA A 13 0.46 -7.56 -6.27
N ASP A 14 1.31 -8.57 -6.49
CA ASP A 14 1.92 -9.40 -5.47
C ASP A 14 3.35 -8.95 -5.13
N ALA A 15 3.95 -8.06 -5.91
CA ALA A 15 5.27 -7.51 -5.64
C ALA A 15 5.28 -6.60 -4.40
N ALA A 16 6.45 -6.53 -3.77
CA ALA A 16 6.67 -5.66 -2.62
C ALA A 16 6.40 -4.19 -2.99
N LEU A 17 5.66 -3.45 -2.17
CA LEU A 17 5.44 -2.01 -2.36
C LEU A 17 6.75 -1.23 -2.16
N PHE A 18 7.55 -1.64 -1.18
CA PHE A 18 8.77 -0.95 -0.74
C PHE A 18 10.02 -1.75 -1.13
N GLY A 19 11.16 -1.07 -1.18
CA GLY A 19 12.45 -1.70 -1.49
C GLY A 19 12.55 -2.10 -2.96
N ASP A 20 12.87 -3.36 -3.23
CA ASP A 20 13.18 -3.84 -4.60
C ASP A 20 11.95 -4.12 -5.48
N GLY A 21 10.72 -3.95 -4.97
CA GLY A 21 9.51 -4.10 -5.77
C GLY A 21 9.11 -2.80 -6.48
N LEU A 22 7.99 -2.19 -6.08
CA LEU A 22 7.52 -0.90 -6.62
C LEU A 22 8.43 0.29 -6.26
N GLY A 23 9.40 0.09 -5.37
CA GLY A 23 10.38 1.12 -5.05
C GLY A 23 9.80 2.33 -4.32
N LEU A 24 8.66 2.17 -3.64
CA LEU A 24 8.09 3.24 -2.83
C LEU A 24 9.04 3.61 -1.69
N ASP A 25 9.18 4.91 -1.45
CA ASP A 25 9.94 5.43 -0.32
C ASP A 25 9.05 5.74 0.90
N SER A 26 9.65 6.30 1.95
CA SER A 26 8.93 6.65 3.18
C SER A 26 7.89 7.77 3.00
N ILE A 27 8.07 8.64 2.01
CA ILE A 27 7.13 9.73 1.69
C ILE A 27 5.93 9.12 0.95
N ASP A 28 6.19 8.27 -0.04
CA ASP A 28 5.13 7.55 -0.77
C ASP A 28 4.27 6.72 0.19
N ALA A 29 4.89 6.04 1.17
CA ALA A 29 4.19 5.27 2.20
C ALA A 29 3.18 6.13 2.98
N LEU A 30 3.59 7.35 3.35
CA LEU A 30 2.77 8.29 4.11
C LEU A 30 1.60 8.79 3.28
N GLU A 31 1.85 9.14 2.02
CA GLU A 31 0.81 9.58 1.08
C GLU A 31 -0.20 8.47 0.78
N LEU A 32 0.27 7.24 0.58
CA LEU A 32 -0.57 6.05 0.42
C LEU A 32 -1.46 5.85 1.66
N GLY A 33 -0.87 5.96 2.85
CA GLY A 33 -1.59 5.87 4.12
C GLY A 33 -2.70 6.91 4.24
N LEU A 34 -2.40 8.16 3.88
CA LEU A 34 -3.35 9.27 3.89
C LEU A 34 -4.44 9.09 2.83
N ALA A 35 -4.10 8.63 1.62
CA ALA A 35 -5.04 8.39 0.54
C ALA A 35 -6.04 7.29 0.90
N VAL A 36 -5.58 6.19 1.50
CA VAL A 36 -6.45 5.11 1.96
C VAL A 36 -7.37 5.58 3.08
N LYS A 37 -6.84 6.32 4.06
CA LYS A 37 -7.66 6.93 5.13
C LYS A 37 -8.75 7.82 4.55
N ASN A 38 -8.40 8.71 3.63
CA ASN A 38 -9.35 9.66 3.06
C ASN A 38 -10.40 8.98 2.17
N ARG A 39 -10.02 7.93 1.43
CA ARG A 39 -10.93 7.25 0.49
C ARG A 39 -11.79 6.17 1.14
N TYR A 40 -11.25 5.45 2.12
CA TYR A 40 -11.87 4.25 2.68
C TYR A 40 -12.18 4.37 4.18
N GLY A 41 -11.72 5.42 4.86
CA GLY A 41 -11.88 5.58 6.31
C GLY A 41 -11.00 4.64 7.14
N VAL A 42 -10.09 3.91 6.49
CA VAL A 42 -9.21 2.92 7.13
C VAL A 42 -7.93 3.60 7.59
N VAL A 43 -7.60 3.49 8.87
CA VAL A 43 -6.33 3.99 9.41
C VAL A 43 -5.29 2.89 9.31
N LEU A 44 -4.16 3.25 8.72
CA LEU A 44 -3.04 2.36 8.52
C LEU A 44 -1.94 2.75 9.50
N SER A 45 -1.59 1.86 10.44
CA SER A 45 -0.51 2.08 11.41
C SER A 45 0.61 1.05 11.21
N ALA A 46 1.78 1.45 10.70
CA ALA A 46 2.89 0.53 10.46
C ALA A 46 3.62 0.01 11.73
N GLU A 47 2.99 0.13 12.91
CA GLU A 47 3.65 -0.08 14.21
C GLU A 47 3.75 -1.55 14.65
N SER A 48 3.03 -2.48 14.00
CA SER A 48 3.15 -3.91 14.28
C SER A 48 3.70 -4.69 13.08
N ASP A 49 4.44 -5.77 13.35
CA ASP A 49 4.91 -6.72 12.32
C ASP A 49 3.73 -7.34 11.57
N GLU A 50 2.60 -7.51 12.24
CA GLU A 50 1.32 -7.95 11.65
C GLU A 50 0.75 -6.91 10.67
N MET A 51 1.05 -5.62 10.85
CA MET A 51 0.62 -4.60 9.89
C MET A 51 1.55 -4.54 8.68
N ARG A 52 2.83 -4.92 8.83
CA ARG A 52 3.78 -4.97 7.72
C ARG A 52 3.39 -6.00 6.66
N GLN A 53 2.85 -7.15 7.05
CA GLN A 53 2.35 -8.16 6.09
C GLN A 53 1.15 -7.66 5.28
N HIS A 54 0.28 -6.83 5.87
CA HIS A 54 -0.84 -6.23 5.14
C HIS A 54 -0.38 -5.14 4.16
N PHE A 55 0.80 -4.59 4.39
CA PHE A 55 1.44 -3.55 3.58
C PHE A 55 2.50 -4.05 2.62
N TYR A 56 2.62 -5.38 2.47
CA TYR A 56 3.63 -5.95 1.62
C TYR A 56 3.38 -5.63 0.15
N SER A 57 2.17 -5.86 -0.36
CA SER A 57 1.81 -5.68 -1.77
C SER A 57 0.47 -4.97 -1.95
N VAL A 58 0.13 -4.62 -3.19
CA VAL A 58 -1.19 -4.06 -3.53
C VAL A 58 -2.30 -5.04 -3.16
N ALA A 59 -2.10 -6.34 -3.42
CA ALA A 59 -3.06 -7.39 -3.09
C ALA A 59 -3.32 -7.49 -1.58
N THR A 60 -2.27 -7.48 -0.75
CA THR A 60 -2.44 -7.56 0.71
C THR A 60 -3.12 -6.31 1.27
N LEU A 61 -2.81 -5.14 0.71
CA LEU A 61 -3.42 -3.87 1.12
C LEU A 61 -4.91 -3.83 0.75
N ALA A 62 -5.26 -4.26 -0.46
CA ALA A 62 -6.64 -4.34 -0.91
C ALA A 62 -7.45 -5.31 -0.05
N ALA A 63 -6.90 -6.48 0.28
CA ALA A 63 -7.53 -7.44 1.17
C ALA A 63 -7.78 -6.86 2.57
N PHE A 64 -6.80 -6.14 3.13
CA PHE A 64 -6.94 -5.47 4.42
C PHE A 64 -8.05 -4.39 4.41
N ILE A 65 -8.06 -3.54 3.38
CA ILE A 65 -9.10 -2.51 3.21
C ILE A 65 -10.48 -3.15 3.09
N HIS A 66 -10.60 -4.27 2.36
CA HIS A 66 -11.86 -4.96 2.20
C HIS A 66 -12.36 -5.52 3.55
N ALA A 67 -11.48 -6.16 4.32
CA ALA A 67 -11.82 -6.73 5.63
C ALA A 67 -12.30 -5.67 6.64
N GLN A 68 -11.71 -4.46 6.63
CA GLN A 68 -12.07 -3.35 7.53
C GLN A 68 -13.40 -2.65 7.16
N ARG A 69 -13.97 -2.94 6.00
CA ARG A 69 -15.21 -2.32 5.51
C ARG A 69 -16.45 -3.22 5.66
N THR A 70 -16.28 -4.40 6.23
CA THR A 70 -17.35 -5.36 6.57
C THR A 70 -17.86 -5.11 7.98
#